data_AF-A0A520D9H2-F1
#
_entry.id   AF-A0A520D9H2-F1
#
_cell.length_a   1.000
_cell.length_b   1.000
_cell.length_c   1.000
_cell.angle_alpha   90.00
_cell.angle_beta   90.00
_cell.angle_gamma   90.00
#
_symmetry.space_group_name_H-M   'P 1'
#
loop_
_entity.id
_entity.type
_entity.pdbx_description
1 polymer ?
#
loop_
_entity_poly.entity_id
_entity_poly.type
_entity_poly.pdbx_seq_one_letter_code
_entity_poly.pdbx_strand_id
1 'polypeptide(L)'
;MSGNNARTVRRAKAGTTEAPWVRRTLIGLALAFMFLFLVLPLAAVATEALRKGWLAYFEALKEPDAWAAIRLTLIVALITVPMNLVFGVAAAWAIAKYEFKGKAFLTTLIDLPFAVSPVVAGLIYVLVFGANGWFGPWLAAHD
;
A
#
# COMPACT_ATOMS: atom_id res chain seq x y z
N MET A 1 42.30 -34.83 -10.63
CA MET A 1 41.96 -33.58 -9.91
C MET A 1 40.43 -33.42 -9.86
N SER A 2 39.73 -34.10 -8.96
CA SER A 2 38.26 -33.97 -8.79
C SER A 2 37.88 -34.43 -7.39
N GLY A 3 37.90 -33.51 -6.42
CA GLY A 3 37.68 -33.87 -5.00
C GLY A 3 37.14 -32.77 -4.10
N ASN A 4 36.95 -31.53 -4.59
CA ASN A 4 36.62 -30.38 -3.73
C ASN A 4 35.17 -29.88 -3.79
N ASN A 5 34.35 -30.29 -4.77
CA ASN A 5 32.99 -29.74 -4.93
C ASN A 5 31.93 -30.34 -3.99
N ALA A 6 32.17 -31.51 -3.38
CA ALA A 6 31.17 -32.15 -2.51
C ALA A 6 31.11 -31.55 -1.09
N ARG A 7 32.15 -30.82 -0.64
CA ARG A 7 32.21 -30.29 0.74
C ARG A 7 31.56 -28.91 0.89
N THR A 8 31.45 -28.15 -0.19
CA THR A 8 30.89 -26.77 -0.17
C THR A 8 29.37 -26.73 -0.14
N VAL A 9 28.69 -27.73 -0.73
CA VAL A 9 27.21 -27.77 -0.77
C VAL A 9 26.58 -28.14 0.58
N ARG A 10 27.32 -28.82 1.45
CA ARG A 10 26.79 -29.38 2.70
C ARG A 10 26.69 -28.37 3.86
N ARG A 11 27.29 -27.17 3.74
CA ARG A 11 27.30 -26.14 4.79
C ARG A 11 26.08 -25.21 4.81
N ALA A 12 25.26 -25.16 3.75
CA ALA A 12 24.07 -24.31 3.71
C ALA A 12 22.92 -24.81 4.62
N LYS A 13 23.00 -26.04 5.14
CA LYS A 13 22.00 -26.63 6.06
C LYS A 13 22.33 -26.44 7.55
N ALA A 14 23.43 -25.77 7.90
CA ALA A 14 23.92 -25.68 9.28
C ALA A 14 23.58 -24.35 9.98
N GLY A 15 22.42 -23.76 9.69
CA GLY A 15 21.98 -22.47 10.28
C GLY A 15 20.65 -22.50 11.01
N THR A 16 19.91 -23.61 11.00
CA THR A 16 18.62 -23.75 11.71
C THR A 16 18.54 -25.11 12.42
N THR A 17 19.49 -25.36 13.31
CA THR A 17 19.48 -26.54 14.20
C THR A 17 18.54 -26.33 15.40
N GLU A 18 17.46 -25.56 15.22
CA GLU A 18 16.46 -25.32 16.25
C GLU A 18 15.57 -26.55 16.38
N ALA A 19 15.35 -27.03 17.61
CA ALA A 19 14.42 -28.11 17.85
C ALA A 19 13.03 -27.72 17.27
N PRO A 20 12.30 -28.64 16.62
CA PRO A 20 11.03 -28.32 15.96
C PRO A 20 9.99 -27.72 16.92
N TRP A 21 10.14 -27.95 18.22
CA TRP A 21 9.33 -27.30 19.25
C TRP A 21 9.67 -25.81 19.42
N VAL A 22 10.95 -25.44 19.47
CA VAL A 22 11.40 -24.03 19.56
C VAL A 22 10.96 -23.23 18.33
N ARG A 23 11.09 -23.81 17.14
CA ARG A 23 10.60 -23.17 15.91
C ARG A 23 9.08 -22.95 15.97
N ARG A 24 8.30 -23.92 16.44
CA ARG A 24 6.83 -23.79 16.54
C ARG A 24 6.40 -22.80 17.61
N THR A 25 7.09 -22.75 18.75
CA THR A 25 6.78 -21.77 19.81
C THR A 25 7.13 -20.35 19.37
N LEU A 26 8.27 -20.13 18.71
CA LEU A 26 8.63 -18.82 18.16
C LEU A 26 7.65 -18.35 17.08
N ILE A 27 7.24 -19.23 16.16
CA ILE A 27 6.22 -18.91 15.16
C ILE A 27 4.87 -18.65 15.84
N GLY A 28 4.46 -19.48 16.80
CA GLY A 28 3.20 -19.30 17.53
C GLY A 28 3.16 -17.99 18.30
N LEU A 29 4.27 -17.62 18.96
CA LEU A 29 4.41 -16.36 19.67
C LEU A 29 4.38 -15.16 18.70
N ALA A 30 5.12 -15.23 17.59
CA ALA A 30 5.13 -14.16 16.58
C ALA A 30 3.74 -13.98 15.96
N LEU A 31 3.04 -15.07 15.63
CA LEU A 31 1.68 -15.03 15.11
C LEU A 31 0.69 -14.48 16.15
N ALA A 32 0.78 -14.93 17.41
CA ALA A 32 -0.06 -14.41 18.48
C ALA A 32 0.17 -12.91 18.70
N PHE A 33 1.43 -12.46 18.70
CA PHE A 33 1.79 -11.06 18.82
C PHE A 33 1.24 -10.24 17.63
N MET A 34 1.48 -10.65 16.38
CA MET A 34 0.95 -9.95 15.21
C MET A 34 -0.58 -9.95 15.20
N PHE A 35 -1.21 -11.07 15.57
CA PHE A 35 -2.66 -11.18 15.64
C PHE A 35 -3.22 -10.21 16.67
N LEU A 36 -2.69 -10.20 17.90
CA LEU A 36 -3.14 -9.26 18.93
C LEU A 36 -2.90 -7.82 18.51
N PHE A 37 -1.72 -7.49 17.96
CA PHE A 37 -1.39 -6.13 17.57
C PHE A 37 -2.26 -5.60 16.42
N LEU A 38 -2.69 -6.46 15.50
CA LEU A 38 -3.57 -6.09 14.39
C LEU A 38 -5.06 -6.11 14.79
N VAL A 39 -5.50 -7.17 15.46
CA VAL A 39 -6.93 -7.42 15.74
C VAL A 39 -7.42 -6.61 16.92
N LEU A 40 -6.61 -6.36 17.94
CA LEU A 40 -7.05 -5.63 19.13
C LEU A 40 -7.46 -4.18 18.81
N PRO A 41 -6.68 -3.38 18.05
CA PRO A 41 -7.12 -2.03 17.65
C PRO A 41 -8.37 -2.07 16.76
N LEU A 42 -8.46 -3.05 15.86
CA LEU A 42 -9.62 -3.20 14.98
C LEU A 42 -10.88 -3.55 15.77
N ALA A 43 -10.77 -4.46 16.74
CA ALA A 43 -11.84 -4.81 17.66
C ALA A 43 -12.24 -3.61 18.51
N ALA A 44 -11.28 -2.84 19.03
CA ALA A 44 -11.54 -1.63 19.80
C ALA A 44 -12.33 -0.60 18.96
N VAL A 45 -11.90 -0.33 17.73
CA VAL A 45 -12.61 0.55 16.80
C VAL A 45 -14.02 0.04 16.51
N ALA A 46 -14.20 -1.26 16.27
CA ALA A 46 -15.51 -1.86 16.02
C ALA A 46 -16.43 -1.73 17.25
N THR A 47 -15.91 -1.99 18.46
CA THR A 47 -16.68 -1.85 19.70
C THR A 47 -17.04 -0.39 20.00
N GLU A 48 -16.13 0.55 19.75
CA GLU A 48 -16.37 1.98 19.98
C GLU A 48 -17.38 2.54 18.96
N ALA A 49 -17.28 2.13 17.69
CA ALA A 49 -18.25 2.47 16.65
C ALA A 49 -19.66 1.97 16.96
N LEU A 50 -19.78 0.81 17.61
CA LEU A 50 -21.05 0.21 18.00
C LEU A 50 -21.51 0.59 19.41
N ARG A 51 -20.73 1.38 20.17
CA ARG A 51 -21.01 1.68 21.59
C ARG A 51 -22.32 2.43 21.79
N LYS A 52 -22.74 3.23 20.81
CA LYS A 52 -24.03 3.95 20.81
C LYS A 52 -25.21 3.09 20.32
N GLY A 53 -24.97 1.81 20.02
CA GLY A 53 -25.96 0.86 19.51
C GLY A 53 -26.14 0.92 17.99
N TRP A 54 -26.76 -0.13 17.44
CA TRP A 54 -27.01 -0.30 16.00
C TRP A 54 -27.91 0.79 15.40
N LEU A 55 -28.78 1.40 16.22
CA LEU A 55 -29.64 2.51 15.81
C LEU A 55 -28.83 3.79 15.51
N ALA A 56 -27.84 4.13 16.34
CA ALA A 56 -26.99 5.29 16.09
C ALA A 56 -26.13 5.12 14.83
N TYR A 57 -25.73 3.89 14.50
CA TYR A 57 -25.06 3.56 13.25
C TYR A 57 -25.96 3.82 12.03
N PHE A 58 -27.23 3.40 12.07
CA PHE A 58 -28.18 3.69 10.99
C PHE A 58 -28.52 5.17 10.86
N GLU A 59 -28.57 5.92 11.97
CA GLU A 59 -28.76 7.37 11.91
C GLU A 59 -27.54 8.07 11.27
N ALA A 60 -26.31 7.66 11.62
CA ALA A 60 -25.10 8.17 10.97
C ALA A 60 -25.07 7.86 9.46
N LEU A 61 -25.62 6.72 9.03
CA LEU A 61 -25.75 6.40 7.60
C LEU A 61 -26.85 7.21 6.89
N LYS A 62 -27.78 7.83 7.60
CA LYS A 62 -28.78 8.74 6.99
C LYS A 62 -28.26 10.16 6.82
N GLU A 63 -27.12 10.48 7.42
CA GLU A 63 -26.51 11.80 7.25
C GLU A 63 -26.15 12.02 5.78
N PRO A 64 -26.50 13.19 5.20
CA PRO A 64 -26.23 13.49 3.80
C PRO A 64 -24.73 13.48 3.49
N ASP A 65 -23.90 13.88 4.46
CA ASP A 65 -22.44 13.90 4.33
C ASP A 65 -21.85 12.50 4.21
N ALA A 66 -22.41 11.50 4.92
CA ALA A 66 -21.99 10.11 4.81
C ALA A 66 -22.22 9.57 3.40
N TRP A 67 -23.38 9.86 2.81
CA TRP A 67 -23.69 9.48 1.43
C TRP A 67 -22.83 10.23 0.41
N ALA A 68 -22.57 11.51 0.62
CA ALA A 68 -21.68 12.29 -0.24
C ALA A 68 -20.25 11.72 -0.24
N ALA A 69 -19.71 11.39 0.93
CA ALA A 69 -18.39 10.79 1.08
C ALA A 69 -18.30 9.40 0.42
N ILE A 70 -19.31 8.55 0.60
CA ILE A 70 -19.38 7.23 -0.04
C ILE A 70 -19.44 7.38 -1.56
N ARG A 71 -20.32 8.25 -2.08
CA ARG A 71 -20.48 8.48 -3.51
C ARG A 71 -19.19 9.01 -4.15
N LEU A 72 -18.54 9.98 -3.52
CA LEU A 72 -17.25 10.51 -3.99
C LEU A 72 -16.20 9.40 -4.05
N THR A 73 -16.07 8.62 -2.99
CA THR A 73 -15.11 7.51 -2.92
C THR A 73 -15.36 6.48 -4.01
N LEU A 74 -16.63 6.12 -4.26
CA LEU A 74 -17.01 5.17 -5.30
C LEU A 74 -16.70 5.72 -6.70
N ILE A 75 -17.00 7.00 -6.97
CA ILE A 75 -16.68 7.63 -8.26
C ILE A 75 -15.17 7.65 -8.49
N VAL A 76 -14.39 8.07 -7.48
CA VAL A 76 -12.93 8.10 -7.55
C VAL A 76 -12.40 6.68 -7.82
N ALA A 77 -12.84 5.68 -7.05
CA ALA A 77 -12.42 4.30 -7.26
C ALA A 77 -12.78 3.78 -8.66
N LEU A 78 -13.99 4.07 -9.14
CA LEU A 78 -14.47 3.63 -10.46
C LEU A 78 -13.62 4.20 -11.60
N ILE A 79 -13.06 5.40 -11.45
CA ILE A 79 -12.20 6.03 -12.46
C ILE A 79 -10.74 5.59 -12.28
N THR A 80 -10.23 5.68 -11.05
CA THR A 80 -8.81 5.43 -10.75
C THR A 80 -8.42 3.97 -10.93
N VAL A 81 -9.28 3.01 -10.58
CA VAL A 81 -8.94 1.58 -10.69
C VAL A 81 -8.73 1.14 -12.15
N PRO A 82 -9.65 1.39 -13.10
CA PRO A 82 -9.41 1.07 -14.51
C PRO A 82 -8.22 1.81 -15.12
N MET A 83 -8.03 3.09 -14.77
CA MET A 83 -6.86 3.83 -15.24
C MET A 83 -5.56 3.20 -14.74
N ASN A 84 -5.47 2.90 -13.44
CA ASN A 84 -4.31 2.22 -12.85
C ASN A 84 -4.10 0.84 -13.47
N LEU A 85 -5.17 0.11 -13.78
CA LEU A 85 -5.06 -1.18 -14.47
C LEU A 85 -4.43 -1.01 -15.86
N VAL A 86 -4.95 -0.11 -16.68
CA VAL A 86 -4.45 0.08 -18.06
C VAL A 86 -2.99 0.56 -18.05
N PHE A 87 -2.70 1.64 -17.33
CA PHE A 87 -1.34 2.21 -17.32
C PHE A 87 -0.35 1.35 -16.54
N GLY A 88 -0.78 0.78 -15.41
CA GLY A 88 0.06 -0.09 -14.57
C GLY A 88 0.42 -1.39 -15.28
N VAL A 89 -0.55 -2.05 -15.93
CA VAL A 89 -0.27 -3.27 -16.72
C VAL A 89 0.59 -2.94 -17.93
N ALA A 90 0.33 -1.83 -18.63
CA ALA A 90 1.16 -1.42 -19.78
C ALA A 90 2.62 -1.18 -19.35
N ALA A 91 2.85 -0.46 -18.24
CA ALA A 91 4.18 -0.21 -17.71
C ALA A 91 4.86 -1.49 -17.22
N ALA A 92 4.14 -2.34 -16.46
CA ALA A 92 4.66 -3.63 -15.99
C ALA A 92 5.03 -4.55 -17.16
N TRP A 93 4.21 -4.58 -18.21
CA TRP A 93 4.48 -5.35 -19.42
C TRP A 93 5.70 -4.84 -20.18
N ALA A 94 5.85 -3.52 -20.31
CA ALA A 94 7.01 -2.89 -20.93
C ALA A 94 8.31 -3.26 -20.19
N ILE A 95 8.30 -3.20 -18.86
CA ILE A 95 9.48 -3.52 -18.03
C ILE A 95 9.77 -5.02 -18.02
N ALA A 96 8.76 -5.88 -17.93
CA ALA A 96 8.96 -7.32 -17.82
C ALA A 96 9.41 -7.96 -19.14
N LYS A 97 8.94 -7.44 -20.29
CA LYS A 97 9.18 -8.08 -21.60
C LYS A 97 10.34 -7.46 -22.40
N TYR A 98 10.67 -6.18 -22.17
CA TYR A 98 11.67 -5.48 -22.97
C TYR A 98 12.89 -5.07 -22.12
N GLU A 99 14.08 -5.15 -22.73
CA GLU A 99 15.33 -4.63 -22.18
C GLU A 99 15.73 -3.38 -22.97
N PHE A 100 15.49 -2.19 -22.40
CA PHE A 100 15.80 -0.90 -23.02
C PHE A 100 16.68 -0.06 -22.10
N LYS A 101 17.53 0.81 -22.68
CA LYS A 101 18.56 1.56 -21.94
C LYS A 101 17.98 2.49 -20.85
N GLY A 102 16.72 2.91 -20.97
CA GLY A 102 16.00 3.76 -20.00
C GLY A 102 15.17 3.01 -18.95
N LYS A 103 15.23 1.67 -18.90
CA LYS A 103 14.39 0.84 -18.03
C LYS A 103 14.53 1.17 -16.55
N ALA A 104 15.77 1.35 -16.08
CA ALA A 104 16.04 1.69 -14.69
C ALA A 104 15.41 3.05 -14.28
N PHE A 105 15.41 4.04 -15.17
CA PHE A 105 14.78 5.34 -14.91
C PHE A 105 13.26 5.20 -14.76
N LEU A 106 12.62 4.44 -15.65
CA LEU A 106 11.18 4.20 -15.60
C LEU A 106 10.78 3.45 -14.31
N THR A 107 11.53 2.41 -13.93
CA THR A 107 11.28 1.68 -12.68
C THR A 107 11.38 2.62 -11.47
N THR A 108 12.44 3.42 -11.37
CA THR A 108 12.58 4.39 -10.27
C THR A 108 11.43 5.39 -10.22
N LEU A 109 10.94 5.87 -11.38
CA LEU A 109 9.81 6.80 -11.44
C LEU A 109 8.51 6.18 -10.93
N ILE A 110 8.29 4.89 -11.21
CA ILE A 110 7.13 4.12 -10.73
C ILE A 110 7.23 3.86 -9.23
N ASP A 111 8.43 3.61 -8.71
CA ASP A 111 8.66 3.32 -7.28
C ASP A 111 8.71 4.59 -6.41
N LEU A 112 9.05 5.74 -7.01
CA LEU A 112 9.17 7.04 -6.35
C LEU A 112 7.98 7.41 -5.45
N PRO A 113 6.70 7.34 -5.90
CA PRO A 113 5.57 7.70 -5.05
C PRO A 113 5.46 6.83 -3.78
N PHE A 114 5.95 5.60 -3.80
CA PHE A 114 5.95 4.73 -2.61
C PHE A 114 7.04 5.12 -1.60
N ALA A 115 8.12 5.76 -2.05
CA ALA A 115 9.17 6.29 -1.18
C ALA A 115 8.81 7.65 -0.60
N VAL A 116 7.87 8.38 -1.22
CA VAL A 116 7.44 9.72 -0.79
C VAL A 116 6.36 9.60 0.31
N SER A 117 6.50 10.39 1.38
CA SER A 117 5.50 10.46 2.45
C SER A 117 4.16 11.01 1.90
N PRO A 118 3.00 10.47 2.34
CA PRO A 118 1.69 10.98 1.93
C PRO A 118 1.51 12.48 2.16
N VAL A 119 2.10 13.02 3.23
CA VAL A 119 2.05 14.45 3.55
C VAL A 119 2.78 15.28 2.49
N VAL A 120 3.93 14.80 2.02
CA VAL A 120 4.72 15.47 0.97
C VAL A 120 3.99 15.39 -0.36
N ALA A 121 3.37 14.25 -0.68
CA ALA A 121 2.53 14.12 -1.88
C ALA A 121 1.38 15.15 -1.88
N GLY A 122 0.72 15.34 -0.74
CA GLY A 122 -0.30 16.39 -0.56
C GLY A 122 0.25 17.79 -0.79
N LEU A 123 1.43 18.11 -0.23
CA LEU A 123 2.08 19.41 -0.44
C LEU A 123 2.43 19.65 -1.91
N ILE A 124 2.92 18.63 -2.63
CA ILE A 124 3.20 18.74 -4.07
C ILE A 124 1.93 19.09 -4.84
N TYR A 125 0.79 18.44 -4.55
CA TYR A 125 -0.47 18.79 -5.20
C TYR A 125 -0.86 20.25 -4.96
N VAL A 126 -0.74 20.75 -3.72
CA VAL A 126 -1.01 22.16 -3.40
C VAL A 126 -0.02 23.10 -4.08
N LEU A 127 1.26 22.75 -4.17
CA LEU A 127 2.27 23.58 -4.82
C LEU A 127 2.13 23.61 -6.35
N VAL A 128 1.65 22.53 -6.97
CA VAL A 128 1.48 22.44 -8.42
C VAL A 128 0.15 23.05 -8.86
N PHE A 129 -0.94 22.76 -8.14
CA PHE A 129 -2.31 23.13 -8.50
C PHE A 129 -2.92 24.24 -7.62
N GLY A 130 -2.21 24.73 -6.60
CA GLY A 130 -2.69 25.84 -5.76
C GLY A 130 -2.62 27.19 -6.47
N ALA A 131 -3.21 28.22 -5.84
CA ALA A 131 -3.34 29.56 -6.41
C ALA A 131 -2.01 30.22 -6.83
N ASN A 132 -0.90 29.89 -6.16
CA ASN A 132 0.45 30.36 -6.49
C ASN A 132 1.33 29.28 -7.16
N GLY A 133 0.73 28.18 -7.61
CA GLY A 133 1.43 27.06 -8.22
C GLY A 133 1.71 27.25 -9.71
N TRP A 134 2.48 26.34 -10.31
CA TRP A 134 2.82 26.41 -11.74
C TRP A 134 1.60 26.37 -12.67
N PHE A 135 0.51 25.72 -12.26
CA PHE A 135 -0.76 25.71 -13.00
C PHE A 135 -1.79 26.71 -12.47
N GLY A 136 -1.52 27.40 -11.36
CA GLY A 136 -2.42 28.39 -10.74
C GLY A 136 -2.82 29.54 -11.69
N PRO A 137 -1.87 30.19 -12.38
CA PRO A 137 -2.18 31.26 -13.34
C PRO A 137 -2.98 30.79 -14.55
N TRP A 138 -2.76 29.54 -15.01
CA TRP A 138 -3.47 28.99 -16.16
C TRP A 138 -4.93 28.63 -15.83
N LEU A 139 -5.15 28.10 -14.63
CA LEU A 139 -6.49 27.81 -14.10
C LEU A 139 -7.25 29.10 -13.81
N ALA A 140 -6.61 30.10 -13.20
CA ALA A 140 -7.22 31.42 -12.95
C ALA A 140 -7.55 32.20 -14.24
N ALA A 141 -6.92 31.87 -15.36
CA ALA A 141 -7.21 32.48 -16.66
C ALA A 141 -8.35 31.79 -17.42
N HIS A 142 -8.80 30.60 -17.00
CA HIS A 142 -9.85 29.80 -17.65
C HIS A 142 -10.96 29.36 -16.69
N ASP A 143 -11.07 30.02 -15.52
CA ASP A 143 -12.20 29.92 -14.59
C ASP A 143 -13.35 30.87 -15.02
#